data_AF-A0A2D0KC16-F1
#
_entry.id   AF-A0A2D0KC16-F1
#
_cell.length_a   1.000
_cell.length_b   1.000
_cell.length_c   1.000
_cell.angle_alpha   90.00
_cell.angle_beta   90.00
_cell.angle_gamma   90.00
#
_symmetry.space_group_name_H-M   'P 1'
#
loop_
_entity.id
_entity.type
_entity.pdbx_description
1 polymer ?
#
loop_
_entity_poly.entity_id
_entity_poly.type
_entity_poly.pdbx_seq_one_letter_code
_entity_poly.pdbx_strand_id
1 'polypeptide(L)'
;MTNNSFHLTQIIASVWGDPADITDVVWHSGYRKPERGEKEIAELVIDIMNGVPDEVPYSARPKNLSDILIAELSDIIFGATWGDKATPAKVARVILENGYQKGGE
;
A
#
# COMPACT_ATOMS: atom_id res chain seq x y z
N MET A 1 -19.49 -4.10 0.24
CA MET A 1 -18.42 -3.33 -0.44
C MET A 1 -18.44 -1.84 -0.10
N THR A 2 -19.60 -1.22 0.16
CA THR A 2 -19.76 0.21 0.48
C THR A 2 -19.15 0.64 1.83
N ASN A 3 -19.31 -0.15 2.91
CA ASN A 3 -18.80 0.23 4.24
C ASN A 3 -17.26 0.28 4.31
N ASN A 4 -16.56 -0.67 3.68
CA ASN A 4 -15.10 -0.70 3.67
C ASN A 4 -14.51 0.48 2.88
N SER A 5 -15.18 0.89 1.80
CA SER A 5 -14.78 2.05 0.99
C SER A 5 -14.97 3.37 1.75
N PHE A 6 -16.09 3.53 2.46
CA PHE A 6 -16.34 4.71 3.28
C PHE A 6 -15.32 4.86 4.42
N HIS A 7 -15.09 3.78 5.19
CA HIS A 7 -14.09 3.78 6.26
C HIS A 7 -12.68 4.07 5.73
N LEU A 8 -12.26 3.40 4.64
CA LEU A 8 -10.95 3.62 4.02
C LEU A 8 -10.79 5.09 3.57
N THR A 9 -11.84 5.66 2.99
CA THR A 9 -11.83 7.06 2.57
C THR A 9 -11.63 8.00 3.75
N GLN A 10 -12.27 7.74 4.89
CA GLN A 10 -12.15 8.57 6.09
C GLN A 10 -10.73 8.55 6.68
N ILE A 11 -10.12 7.36 6.80
CA ILE A 11 -8.75 7.27 7.35
C ILE A 11 -7.75 7.94 6.41
N ILE A 12 -7.88 7.79 5.09
CA ILE A 12 -7.01 8.46 4.11
C ILE A 12 -7.21 9.99 4.18
N ALA A 13 -8.45 10.46 4.28
CA ALA A 13 -8.73 11.88 4.40
C ALA A 13 -8.14 12.51 5.67
N SER A 14 -8.00 11.74 6.75
CA SER A 14 -7.44 12.22 8.03
C SER A 14 -5.95 12.55 7.98
N VAL A 15 -5.22 11.97 7.01
CA VAL A 15 -3.76 12.16 6.81
C VAL A 15 -3.43 12.57 5.37
N TRP A 16 -4.39 13.21 4.69
CA TRP A 16 -4.25 13.52 3.27
C TRP A 16 -3.07 14.47 2.99
N GLY A 17 -2.24 14.12 2.01
CA GLY A 17 -1.13 14.95 1.53
C GLY A 17 0.13 14.14 1.27
N ASP A 18 0.64 13.45 2.28
CA ASP A 18 1.84 12.62 2.19
C ASP A 18 1.47 11.15 1.90
N PRO A 19 1.90 10.57 0.77
CA PRO A 19 1.71 9.14 0.50
C PRO A 19 2.22 8.21 1.60
N ALA A 20 3.31 8.57 2.30
CA ALA A 20 3.87 7.75 3.37
C ALA A 20 2.92 7.68 4.57
N ASP A 21 2.37 8.82 5.01
CA ASP A 21 1.37 8.87 6.09
C ASP A 21 0.10 8.08 5.70
N ILE A 22 -0.31 8.16 4.43
CA ILE A 22 -1.44 7.40 3.90
C ILE A 22 -1.13 5.88 3.92
N THR A 23 0.07 5.47 3.48
CA THR A 23 0.51 4.06 3.57
C THR A 23 0.45 3.56 4.99
N ASP A 24 1.01 4.32 5.93
CA ASP A 24 1.06 3.95 7.34
C ASP A 24 -0.34 3.80 7.93
N VAL A 25 -1.25 4.75 7.73
CA VAL A 25 -2.60 4.64 8.30
C VAL A 25 -3.39 3.48 7.70
N VAL A 26 -3.25 3.22 6.39
CA VAL A 26 -3.94 2.11 5.70
C VAL A 26 -3.40 0.77 6.19
N TRP A 27 -2.07 0.65 6.33
CA TRP A 27 -1.43 -0.54 6.86
C TRP A 27 -1.83 -0.81 8.31
N HIS A 28 -1.78 0.18 9.19
CA HIS A 28 -2.16 0.02 10.60
C HIS A 28 -3.67 -0.20 10.79
N SER A 29 -4.50 0.26 9.85
CA SER A 29 -5.94 -0.02 9.84
C SER A 29 -6.32 -1.43 9.38
N GLY A 30 -5.32 -2.27 9.10
CA GLY A 30 -5.50 -3.69 8.79
C GLY A 30 -5.84 -4.01 7.34
N TYR A 31 -5.69 -3.07 6.41
CA TYR A 31 -5.94 -3.35 4.99
C TYR A 31 -4.80 -4.19 4.40
N ARG A 32 -5.10 -5.40 3.95
CA ARG A 32 -4.14 -6.35 3.36
C ARG A 32 -4.72 -6.99 2.10
N LYS A 33 -3.85 -7.46 1.20
CA LYS A 33 -4.25 -8.44 0.18
C LYS A 33 -4.43 -9.82 0.85
N PRO A 34 -5.24 -10.73 0.25
CA PRO A 34 -5.30 -12.13 0.68
C PRO A 34 -3.93 -12.79 0.70
N GLU A 35 -3.81 -13.90 1.43
CA GLU A 35 -2.61 -14.73 1.42
C GLU A 35 -2.30 -15.20 0.00
N ARG A 36 -1.01 -15.16 -0.36
CA ARG A 36 -0.48 -15.49 -1.69
C ARG A 36 0.46 -16.68 -1.60
N GLY A 37 0.57 -17.42 -2.70
CA GLY A 37 1.48 -18.55 -2.77
C GLY A 37 2.96 -18.14 -2.76
N GLU A 38 3.84 -19.06 -2.40
CA GLU A 38 5.30 -18.81 -2.33
C GLU A 38 5.88 -18.24 -3.62
N LYS A 39 5.40 -18.73 -4.78
CA LYS A 39 5.84 -18.24 -6.09
C LYS A 39 5.49 -16.75 -6.30
N GLU A 40 4.26 -16.35 -6.00
CA GLU A 40 3.81 -14.97 -6.16
C GLU A 40 4.56 -14.03 -5.21
N ILE A 41 4.85 -14.50 -3.98
CA ILE A 41 5.67 -13.76 -3.03
C ILE A 41 7.11 -13.62 -3.53
N ALA A 42 7.70 -14.67 -4.09
CA ALA A 42 9.05 -14.60 -4.65
C ALA A 42 9.15 -13.60 -5.82
N GLU A 43 8.17 -13.62 -6.72
CA GLU A 43 8.07 -12.65 -7.83
C GLU A 43 7.94 -11.22 -7.30
N LEU A 44 7.10 -10.98 -6.29
CA LEU A 44 6.95 -9.67 -5.65
C LEU A 44 8.25 -9.19 -5.00
N VAL A 45 8.94 -10.07 -4.26
CA VAL A 45 10.21 -9.72 -3.61
C VAL A 45 11.24 -9.28 -4.65
N ILE A 46 11.32 -10.00 -5.78
CA ILE A 46 12.23 -9.64 -6.87
C ILE A 46 11.87 -8.27 -7.45
N ASP A 47 10.60 -8.02 -7.72
CA ASP A 47 10.12 -6.76 -8.28
C ASP A 47 10.44 -5.57 -7.36
N ILE A 48 10.07 -5.67 -6.09
CA ILE A 48 10.35 -4.62 -5.09
C ILE A 48 11.84 -4.40 -4.92
N MET A 49 12.65 -5.46 -4.81
CA MET A 49 14.09 -5.33 -4.60
C MET A 49 14.82 -4.79 -5.84
N ASN A 50 14.33 -5.05 -7.05
CA ASN A 50 14.84 -4.45 -8.29
C ASN A 50 14.48 -2.96 -8.40
N GLY A 51 13.37 -2.54 -7.80
CA GLY A 51 12.95 -1.14 -7.76
C GLY A 51 13.71 -0.27 -6.76
N VAL A 52 14.52 -0.85 -5.87
CA VAL A 52 15.31 -0.10 -4.88
C VAL A 52 16.52 0.56 -5.57
N PRO A 53 16.64 1.91 -5.56
CA PRO A 53 17.78 2.60 -6.16
C PRO A 53 19.12 2.19 -5.53
N ASP A 54 20.19 2.23 -6.34
CA ASP A 54 21.53 1.81 -5.91
C ASP A 54 22.07 2.66 -4.76
N GLU A 55 21.72 3.95 -4.74
CA GLU A 55 22.10 4.91 -3.70
C GLU A 55 21.43 4.68 -2.34
N VAL A 56 20.37 3.86 -2.28
CA VAL A 56 19.70 3.54 -1.01
C VAL A 56 20.62 2.67 -0.15
N PRO A 57 21.00 3.13 1.06
CA PRO A 57 21.85 2.36 1.96
C PRO A 57 21.25 1.00 2.26
N TYR A 58 22.09 -0.03 2.35
CA TYR A 58 21.64 -1.40 2.67
C TYR A 58 20.79 -1.47 3.96
N SER A 59 21.09 -0.63 4.95
CA SER A 59 20.35 -0.53 6.21
C SER A 59 18.90 -0.04 6.07
N ALA A 60 18.58 0.64 4.96
CA ALA A 60 17.26 1.20 4.67
C ALA A 60 16.46 0.34 3.67
N ARG A 61 17.06 -0.73 3.12
CA ARG A 61 16.36 -1.66 2.22
C ARG A 61 15.38 -2.56 3.00
N PRO A 62 14.33 -3.09 2.36
CA PRO A 62 13.44 -4.06 2.99
C PRO A 62 14.21 -5.24 3.60
N LYS A 63 13.88 -5.61 4.84
CA LYS A 63 14.59 -6.65 5.62
C LYS A 63 13.79 -7.93 5.78
N ASN A 64 12.48 -7.85 5.56
CA ASN A 64 11.56 -8.95 5.80
C ASN A 64 10.33 -8.82 4.88
N LEU A 65 9.48 -9.85 4.89
CA LEU A 65 8.28 -9.88 4.05
C LEU A 65 7.30 -8.73 4.37
N SER A 66 7.15 -8.32 5.63
CA SER A 66 6.27 -7.20 5.98
C SER A 66 6.74 -5.90 5.30
N ASP A 67 8.05 -5.64 5.26
CA ASP A 67 8.58 -4.45 4.58
C ASP A 67 8.27 -4.49 3.08
N ILE A 68 8.37 -5.66 2.45
CA ILE A 68 8.02 -5.88 1.04
C ILE A 68 6.53 -5.62 0.78
N LEU A 69 5.66 -6.12 1.65
CA LEU A 69 4.21 -5.95 1.55
C LEU A 69 3.79 -4.48 1.78
N ILE A 70 4.46 -3.77 2.69
CA ILE A 70 4.26 -2.32 2.88
C ILE A 70 4.73 -1.56 1.65
N ALA A 71 5.87 -1.92 1.06
CA ALA A 71 6.38 -1.28 -0.15
C ALA A 71 5.41 -1.44 -1.34
N GLU A 72 4.82 -2.63 -1.53
CA GLU A 72 3.78 -2.88 -2.54
C GLU A 72 2.57 -1.96 -2.34
N LEU A 73 2.09 -1.79 -1.10
CA LEU A 73 1.01 -0.87 -0.78
C LEU A 73 1.42 0.59 -1.03
N SER A 74 2.64 0.94 -0.67
CA SER A 74 3.19 2.28 -0.81
C SER A 74 3.27 2.72 -2.26
N ASP A 75 3.73 1.85 -3.16
CA ASP A 75 3.83 2.15 -4.60
C ASP A 75 2.45 2.47 -5.21
N ILE A 76 1.44 1.67 -4.88
CA ILE A 76 0.05 1.88 -5.32
C ILE A 76 -0.48 3.22 -4.81
N ILE A 77 -0.24 3.54 -3.54
CA ILE A 77 -0.70 4.79 -2.91
C ILE A 77 0.03 5.99 -3.51
N PHE A 78 1.34 5.89 -3.71
CA PHE A 78 2.17 6.94 -4.28
C PHE A 78 1.66 7.32 -5.68
N GLY A 79 1.48 6.34 -6.57
CA GLY A 79 0.94 6.58 -7.90
C GLY A 79 -0.47 7.18 -7.88
N ALA A 80 -1.33 6.72 -6.97
CA ALA A 80 -2.70 7.22 -6.87
C ALA A 80 -2.79 8.65 -6.28
N THR A 81 -1.88 9.01 -5.37
CA THR A 81 -1.87 10.30 -4.67
C THR A 81 -1.37 11.44 -5.56
N TRP A 82 -0.44 11.16 -6.47
CA TRP A 82 0.14 12.17 -7.36
C TRP A 82 -0.58 12.33 -8.71
N GLY A 83 -1.69 11.61 -8.93
CA GLY A 83 -2.50 11.79 -10.13
C GLY A 83 -3.21 13.17 -10.15
N ASP A 84 -3.38 13.76 -11.34
CA ASP A 84 -3.93 15.12 -11.59
C ASP A 84 -5.24 15.48 -10.87
N LYS A 85 -6.02 14.47 -10.45
CA LYS A 85 -7.30 14.66 -9.76
C LYS A 85 -7.42 13.73 -8.56
N ALA A 86 -6.31 13.46 -7.87
CA ALA A 86 -6.28 12.60 -6.70
C ALA A 86 -7.20 13.14 -5.60
N THR A 87 -7.95 12.24 -4.98
CA THR A 87 -8.78 12.51 -3.81
C THR A 87 -8.71 11.31 -2.88
N PRO A 88 -8.97 11.48 -1.57
CA PRO A 88 -9.02 10.35 -0.64
C PRO A 88 -9.91 9.20 -1.12
N ALA A 89 -11.07 9.52 -1.70
CA ALA A 89 -12.01 8.53 -2.22
C ALA A 89 -11.46 7.77 -3.44
N LYS A 90 -10.70 8.44 -4.31
CA LYS A 90 -10.06 7.78 -5.47
C LYS A 90 -8.90 6.89 -5.03
N VAL A 91 -8.07 7.36 -4.09
CA VAL A 91 -6.99 6.52 -3.53
C VAL A 91 -7.57 5.30 -2.83
N ALA A 92 -8.62 5.48 -2.01
CA ALA A 92 -9.36 4.38 -1.40
C ALA A 92 -9.87 3.38 -2.46
N ARG A 93 -10.44 3.88 -3.57
CA ARG A 93 -10.90 3.02 -4.66
C ARG A 93 -9.77 2.23 -5.30
N VAL A 94 -8.64 2.87 -5.63
CA VAL A 94 -7.47 2.20 -6.23
C VAL A 94 -6.92 1.11 -5.31
N ILE A 95 -6.84 1.37 -4.01
CA ILE A 95 -6.41 0.36 -3.02
C ILE A 95 -7.33 -0.86 -3.06
N LEU A 96 -8.65 -0.65 -3.02
CA LEU A 96 -9.63 -1.75 -3.06
C LEU A 96 -9.63 -2.50 -4.41
N GLU A 97 -9.49 -1.79 -5.53
CA GLU A 97 -9.37 -2.37 -6.88
C GLU A 97 -8.10 -3.23 -7.02
N ASN A 98 -7.04 -2.90 -6.28
CA ASN A 98 -5.83 -3.72 -6.18
C ASN A 98 -5.97 -4.92 -5.22
N GLY A 99 -7.17 -5.20 -4.72
CA GLY A 99 -7.45 -6.38 -3.91
C GLY A 99 -7.16 -6.24 -2.41
N TYR A 100 -6.82 -5.03 -1.93
CA TYR A 100 -6.72 -4.79 -0.50
C TYR A 100 -8.10 -4.79 0.14
N GLN A 101 -8.22 -5.48 1.25
CA GLN A 101 -9.43 -5.56 2.05
C GLN A 101 -9.05 -5.40 3.51
N LYS A 102 -9.95 -4.85 4.32
CA LYS A 102 -9.76 -4.83 5.77
C LYS A 102 -9.72 -6.29 6.24
N GLY A 103 -8.60 -6.72 6.83
CA GLY A 103 -8.49 -8.04 7.47
C GLY A 103 -9.60 -8.20 8.51
N GLY A 104 -10.10 -9.43 8.65
CA GLY A 104 -11.28 -9.75 9.46
C GLY A 104 -11.20 -9.22 10.90
N GLU A 105 -12.37 -8.92 11.47
CA GLU A 105 -12.58 -8.93 12.93
C GLU A 105 -12.23 -10.30 13.52
#